data_AF-G8TI04-F1
#
_entry.id   AF-G8TI04-F1
#
_cell.length_a   1.000
_cell.length_b   1.000
_cell.length_c   1.000
_cell.angle_alpha   90.00
_cell.angle_beta   90.00
_cell.angle_gamma   90.00
#
_symmetry.space_group_name_H-M   'P 1'
#
loop_
_entity.id
_entity.type
_entity.pdbx_description
1 polymer ?
#
loop_
_entity_poly.entity_id
_entity_poly.type
_entity_poly.pdbx_seq_one_letter_code
_entity_poly.pdbx_strand_id
1 'polypeptide(L)'
;MDIHQINKYWSDSKEKLCTYNTSQLYNPRLLKSTIDFLIKCRMPESCAPGLSFDHYEQLAIPAPNEVFNIYIDELKDYLMIGSNGSADPICIDLNNNNEIVYLNHDNYFERIYMTLFGTSCDRTFYRFTFNYAHLQMQGISSIKSVRATSLHFCTKINQ
;
A
#
# COMPACT_ATOMS: atom_id res chain seq x y z
N MET A 1 9.52 -1.28 14.54
CA MET A 1 9.48 0.19 14.42
C MET A 1 8.04 0.61 14.68
N ASP A 2 7.81 1.63 15.51
CA ASP A 2 6.46 2.12 15.82
C ASP A 2 5.99 3.20 14.82
N ILE A 3 4.72 3.65 14.93
CA ILE A 3 4.14 4.70 14.07
C ILE A 3 4.98 5.99 14.12
N HIS A 4 5.49 6.36 15.30
CA HIS A 4 6.29 7.58 15.45
C HIS A 4 7.59 7.49 14.65
N GLN A 5 8.24 6.34 14.66
CA GLN A 5 9.47 6.11 13.92
C GLN A 5 9.22 6.12 12.40
N ILE A 6 8.11 5.55 11.91
CA ILE A 6 7.73 5.58 10.48
C ILE A 6 7.47 7.02 10.03
N ASN A 7 6.65 7.76 10.77
CA ASN A 7 6.34 9.15 10.46
C ASN A 7 7.59 10.03 10.50
N LYS A 8 8.48 9.79 11.46
CA LYS A 8 9.76 10.48 11.58
C LYS A 8 10.65 10.21 10.38
N TYR A 9 10.77 8.96 9.95
CA TYR A 9 11.58 8.60 8.78
C TYR A 9 11.13 9.36 7.53
N TRP A 10 9.84 9.31 7.21
CA TRP A 10 9.30 9.99 6.03
C TRP A 10 9.40 11.51 6.12
N SER A 11 9.23 12.06 7.32
CA SER A 11 9.41 13.50 7.57
C SER A 11 10.88 13.91 7.38
N ASP A 12 11.81 13.11 7.91
CA ASP A 12 13.25 13.35 7.81
C ASP A 12 13.75 13.17 6.35
N SER A 13 13.11 12.29 5.57
CA SER A 13 13.39 12.10 4.13
C SER A 13 12.78 13.19 3.24
N LYS A 14 12.02 14.15 3.81
CA LYS A 14 11.31 15.22 3.09
C LYS A 14 10.34 14.70 2.02
N GLU A 15 9.88 13.47 2.17
CA GLU A 15 8.90 12.88 1.28
C GLU A 15 7.52 13.48 1.59
N LYS A 16 6.74 13.72 0.54
CA LYS A 16 5.35 14.13 0.72
C LYS A 16 4.52 12.92 1.12
N LEU A 17 3.61 13.13 2.06
CA LEU A 17 2.82 12.07 2.67
C LEU A 17 1.34 12.24 2.39
N CYS A 18 0.76 11.25 1.71
CA CYS A 18 -0.67 10.99 1.54
C CYS A 18 -1.42 11.08 2.87
N THR A 19 -2.43 11.95 2.89
CA THR A 19 -3.33 12.13 4.01
C THR A 19 -4.74 11.77 3.58
N TYR A 20 -5.44 11.06 4.46
CA TYR A 20 -6.85 10.72 4.28
C TYR A 20 -7.66 11.32 5.42
N ASN A 21 -8.83 11.83 5.08
CA ASN A 21 -9.79 12.41 6.02
C ASN A 21 -10.80 11.32 6.40
N THR A 22 -11.35 11.38 7.61
CA THR A 22 -12.33 10.38 8.06
C THR A 22 -13.56 10.31 7.15
N SER A 23 -13.97 11.43 6.55
CA SER A 23 -15.08 11.46 5.59
C SER A 23 -14.78 10.67 4.31
N GLN A 24 -13.52 10.68 3.85
CA GLN A 24 -13.08 9.96 2.65
C GLN A 24 -13.08 8.45 2.83
N LEU A 25 -12.92 8.02 4.08
CA LEU A 25 -12.85 6.62 4.47
C LEU A 25 -14.20 6.10 4.96
N TYR A 26 -15.29 6.84 4.74
CA TYR A 26 -16.64 6.39 5.09
C TYR A 26 -17.13 5.33 4.10
N ASN A 27 -16.72 4.08 4.34
CA ASN A 27 -17.18 2.91 3.60
C ASN A 27 -17.52 1.79 4.60
N PRO A 28 -18.73 1.21 4.58
CA PRO A 28 -19.14 0.20 5.54
C PRO A 28 -18.35 -1.11 5.46
N ARG A 29 -17.63 -1.34 4.34
CA ARG A 29 -16.76 -2.52 4.14
C ARG A 29 -15.30 -2.25 4.52
N LEU A 30 -14.94 -1.01 4.88
CA LEU A 30 -13.63 -0.72 5.45
C LEU A 30 -13.61 -1.08 6.94
N LEU A 31 -12.63 -1.87 7.32
CA LEU A 31 -12.31 -2.23 8.68
C LEU A 31 -11.76 -1.00 9.42
N LYS A 32 -12.12 -0.87 10.69
CA LYS A 32 -11.62 0.19 11.56
C LYS A 32 -10.09 0.22 11.62
N SER A 33 -9.44 -0.95 11.61
CA SER A 33 -7.97 -1.07 11.60
C SER A 33 -7.35 -0.45 10.34
N THR A 34 -7.96 -0.67 9.18
CA THR A 34 -7.55 -0.06 7.89
C THR A 34 -7.71 1.45 7.92
N ILE A 35 -8.84 1.95 8.42
CA ILE A 35 -9.12 3.40 8.53
C ILE A 35 -8.07 4.06 9.45
N ASP A 36 -7.87 3.50 10.64
CA ASP A 36 -6.89 3.97 11.60
C ASP A 36 -5.48 4.01 11.00
N PHE A 37 -5.12 2.98 10.22
CA PHE A 37 -3.82 2.92 9.54
C PHE A 37 -3.67 4.06 8.51
N LEU A 38 -4.63 4.23 7.61
CA LEU A 38 -4.56 5.25 6.54
C LEU A 38 -4.45 6.66 7.13
N ILE A 39 -5.13 6.93 8.24
CA ILE A 39 -5.07 8.22 8.95
C ILE A 39 -3.73 8.41 9.68
N LYS A 40 -3.25 7.39 10.41
CA LYS A 40 -2.11 7.54 11.34
C LYS A 40 -0.75 7.36 10.69
N CYS A 41 -0.63 6.38 9.80
CA CYS A 41 0.66 5.98 9.24
C CYS A 41 1.07 6.85 8.07
N ARG A 42 0.11 7.32 7.27
CA ARG A 42 0.32 8.10 6.05
C ARG A 42 1.22 7.36 5.03
N MET A 43 0.93 7.49 3.75
CA MET A 43 1.74 6.81 2.71
C MET A 43 2.59 7.85 1.99
N PRO A 44 3.84 7.56 1.58
CA PRO A 44 4.58 8.49 0.74
C PRO A 44 3.89 8.61 -0.62
N GLU A 45 3.84 9.81 -1.21
CA GLU A 45 3.29 10.03 -2.57
C GLU A 45 3.98 9.14 -3.61
N SER A 46 5.28 8.91 -3.45
CA SER A 46 6.03 7.99 -4.28
C SER A 46 6.95 7.12 -3.45
N CYS A 47 7.09 5.88 -3.88
CA CYS A 47 7.88 4.86 -3.24
C CYS A 47 8.48 3.98 -4.32
N ALA A 48 9.80 3.82 -4.34
CA ALA A 48 10.40 2.93 -5.32
C ALA A 48 9.99 1.43 -5.07
N PRO A 49 10.32 0.51 -5.98
CA PRO A 49 10.43 0.79 -7.39
C PRO A 49 9.03 1.03 -7.98
N GLY A 50 8.78 2.26 -8.43
CA GLY A 50 7.63 2.62 -9.27
C GLY A 50 6.27 2.63 -8.59
N LEU A 51 6.17 2.63 -7.26
CA LEU A 51 4.89 2.78 -6.58
C LEU A 51 4.59 4.27 -6.41
N SER A 52 3.35 4.65 -6.68
CA SER A 52 2.81 5.98 -6.40
C SER A 52 1.52 5.82 -5.64
N PHE A 53 1.32 6.64 -4.63
CA PHE A 53 0.09 6.68 -3.85
C PHE A 53 -0.60 8.01 -4.10
N ASP A 54 -1.90 7.92 -4.37
CA ASP A 54 -2.66 9.07 -4.79
C ASP A 54 -3.20 9.84 -3.60
N HIS A 55 -3.16 11.16 -3.73
CA HIS A 55 -3.99 12.06 -2.95
C HIS A 55 -5.31 12.24 -3.66
N TYR A 56 -6.40 11.84 -3.00
CA TYR A 56 -7.73 12.18 -3.47
C TYR A 56 -8.17 13.46 -2.76
N GLU A 57 -8.49 14.50 -3.53
CA GLU A 57 -9.18 15.69 -3.00
C GLU A 57 -10.70 15.44 -2.87
N GLN A 58 -11.19 14.33 -3.42
CA GLN A 58 -12.61 13.96 -3.46
C GLN A 58 -13.13 13.49 -2.10
N LEU A 59 -14.47 13.46 -1.97
CA LEU A 59 -15.15 13.04 -0.73
C LEU A 59 -15.03 11.56 -0.41
N ALA A 60 -14.64 10.70 -1.35
CA ALA A 60 -14.46 9.27 -1.16
C ALA A 60 -13.30 8.77 -2.02
N ILE A 61 -12.65 7.69 -1.59
CA ILE A 61 -11.65 7.00 -2.41
C ILE A 61 -12.37 6.31 -3.57
N PRO A 62 -11.99 6.57 -4.84
CA PRO A 62 -12.70 6.03 -5.99
C PRO A 62 -12.40 4.55 -6.22
N ALA A 63 -13.30 3.88 -6.93
CA ALA A 63 -13.06 2.56 -7.47
C ALA A 63 -12.26 2.63 -8.80
N PRO A 64 -11.50 1.60 -9.18
CA PRO A 64 -10.74 1.60 -10.44
C PRO A 64 -11.60 1.84 -11.69
N ASN A 65 -12.84 1.38 -11.71
CA ASN A 65 -13.74 1.62 -12.85
C ASN A 65 -14.16 3.08 -12.99
N GLU A 66 -14.26 3.82 -11.90
CA GLU A 66 -14.52 5.27 -11.90
C GLU A 66 -13.30 6.03 -12.43
N VAL A 67 -12.09 5.63 -12.00
CA VAL A 67 -10.82 6.26 -12.41
C VAL A 67 -10.54 6.01 -13.89
N PHE A 68 -10.71 4.78 -14.37
CA PHE A 68 -10.41 4.40 -15.75
C PHE A 68 -11.60 4.55 -16.70
N ASN A 69 -12.79 4.93 -16.19
CA ASN A 69 -14.03 5.05 -16.97
C ASN A 69 -14.35 3.77 -17.76
N ILE A 70 -14.30 2.62 -17.08
CA ILE A 70 -14.55 1.28 -17.66
C ILE A 70 -15.74 0.60 -16.99
N TYR A 71 -16.48 -0.22 -17.73
CA TYR A 71 -17.69 -0.88 -17.23
C TYR A 71 -17.40 -2.33 -16.84
N ILE A 72 -16.71 -2.50 -15.71
CA ILE A 72 -16.47 -3.79 -15.05
C ILE A 72 -17.01 -3.67 -13.62
N ASP A 73 -18.06 -4.42 -13.30
CA ASP A 73 -18.79 -4.26 -12.04
C ASP A 73 -18.00 -4.77 -10.85
N GLU A 74 -17.18 -5.80 -11.04
CA GLU A 74 -16.30 -6.39 -10.02
C GLU A 74 -15.28 -5.39 -9.48
N LEU A 75 -14.95 -4.34 -10.25
CA LEU A 75 -14.03 -3.29 -9.81
C LEU A 75 -14.61 -2.39 -8.72
N LYS A 76 -15.93 -2.38 -8.52
CA LYS A 76 -16.60 -1.62 -7.44
C LYS A 76 -16.28 -2.14 -6.04
N ASP A 77 -15.69 -3.33 -5.96
CA ASP A 77 -15.28 -3.96 -4.71
C ASP A 77 -13.85 -3.59 -4.29
N TYR A 78 -13.25 -2.64 -4.99
CA TYR A 78 -11.91 -2.13 -4.72
C TYR A 78 -11.94 -0.63 -4.50
N LEU A 79 -11.05 -0.14 -3.63
CA LEU A 79 -10.74 1.28 -3.49
C LEU A 79 -9.32 1.51 -4.00
N MET A 80 -9.17 2.30 -5.06
CA MET A 80 -7.87 2.62 -5.65
C MET A 80 -7.14 3.62 -4.75
N ILE A 81 -5.91 3.32 -4.36
CA ILE A 81 -5.09 4.16 -3.48
C ILE A 81 -3.77 4.60 -4.15
N GLY A 82 -3.56 4.22 -5.40
CA GLY A 82 -2.34 4.51 -6.14
C GLY A 82 -2.15 3.60 -7.35
N SER A 83 -0.92 3.53 -7.84
CA SER A 83 -0.52 2.69 -8.97
C SER A 83 0.91 2.16 -8.83
N ASN A 84 1.23 1.09 -9.54
CA ASN A 84 2.60 0.60 -9.67
C ASN A 84 3.32 1.18 -10.91
N GLY A 85 4.54 0.74 -11.17
CA GLY A 85 5.38 1.27 -12.26
C GLY A 85 4.90 0.90 -13.67
N SER A 86 3.93 -0.01 -13.75
CA SER A 86 3.22 -0.40 -14.98
C SER A 86 1.85 0.27 -15.09
N ALA A 87 1.54 1.23 -14.21
CA ALA A 87 0.22 1.86 -14.08
C ALA A 87 -0.91 0.91 -13.67
N ASP A 88 -0.61 -0.28 -13.14
CA ASP A 88 -1.63 -1.13 -12.52
C ASP A 88 -2.18 -0.44 -11.27
N PRO A 89 -3.51 -0.35 -11.08
CA PRO A 89 -4.09 0.23 -9.88
C PRO A 89 -3.71 -0.60 -8.65
N ILE A 90 -3.24 0.10 -7.62
CA ILE A 90 -3.05 -0.43 -6.28
C ILE A 90 -4.33 -0.18 -5.50
N CYS A 91 -4.90 -1.22 -4.91
CA CYS A 91 -6.23 -1.18 -4.33
C CYS A 91 -6.31 -1.80 -2.93
N ILE A 92 -7.29 -1.32 -2.17
CA ILE A 92 -7.84 -2.02 -1.01
C ILE A 92 -8.99 -2.90 -1.49
N ASP A 93 -8.93 -4.19 -1.19
CA ASP A 93 -9.98 -5.16 -1.51
C ASP A 93 -11.05 -5.21 -0.40
N LEU A 94 -12.25 -4.74 -0.72
CA LEU A 94 -13.35 -4.65 0.25
C LEU A 94 -13.98 -6.00 0.59
N ASN A 95 -13.75 -7.04 -0.22
CA ASN A 95 -14.30 -8.38 0.00
C ASN A 95 -13.32 -9.32 0.69
N ASN A 96 -12.03 -9.02 0.67
CA ASN A 96 -10.97 -9.87 1.25
C ASN A 96 -10.23 -9.13 2.38
N ASN A 97 -10.91 -8.86 3.50
CA ASN A 97 -10.32 -8.29 4.73
C ASN A 97 -9.47 -7.02 4.50
N ASN A 98 -9.82 -6.18 3.52
CA ASN A 98 -9.06 -4.98 3.17
C ASN A 98 -7.59 -5.26 2.80
N GLU A 99 -7.35 -6.42 2.19
CA GLU A 99 -6.05 -6.74 1.62
C GLU A 99 -5.63 -5.73 0.57
N ILE A 100 -4.31 -5.49 0.52
CA ILE A 100 -3.70 -4.65 -0.50
C ILE A 100 -3.26 -5.49 -1.67
N VAL A 101 -3.75 -5.11 -2.83
CA VAL A 101 -3.58 -5.82 -4.09
C VAL A 101 -3.19 -4.82 -5.16
N TYR A 102 -2.61 -5.28 -6.25
CA TYR A 102 -2.70 -4.55 -7.51
C TYR A 102 -3.56 -5.36 -8.48
N LEU A 103 -4.23 -4.67 -9.40
CA LEU A 103 -5.04 -5.33 -10.43
C LEU A 103 -4.28 -5.24 -11.76
N ASN A 104 -3.90 -6.38 -12.32
CA ASN A 104 -3.13 -6.43 -13.56
C ASN A 104 -4.00 -5.96 -14.73
N HIS A 105 -3.79 -4.74 -15.20
CA HIS A 105 -4.64 -4.15 -16.24
C HIS A 105 -4.47 -4.84 -17.60
N ASP A 106 -3.32 -5.49 -17.84
CA ASP A 106 -3.05 -6.28 -19.05
C ASP A 106 -3.74 -7.66 -19.02
N ASN A 107 -4.16 -8.14 -17.84
CA ASN A 107 -4.83 -9.43 -17.67
C ASN A 107 -6.22 -9.27 -17.04
N TYR A 108 -7.09 -8.48 -17.68
CA TYR A 108 -8.48 -8.29 -17.25
C TYR A 108 -8.64 -7.89 -15.77
N PHE A 109 -7.73 -7.07 -15.26
CA PHE A 109 -7.70 -6.67 -13.84
C PHE A 109 -7.58 -7.85 -12.88
N GLU A 110 -6.83 -8.89 -13.27
CA GLU A 110 -6.51 -10.01 -12.38
C GLU A 110 -5.93 -9.49 -11.07
N ARG A 111 -6.56 -9.91 -9.96
CA ARG A 111 -6.17 -9.55 -8.62
C ARG A 111 -4.86 -10.22 -8.22
N ILE A 112 -3.81 -9.43 -8.00
CA ILE A 112 -2.54 -9.91 -7.49
C ILE A 112 -2.32 -9.39 -6.07
N TYR A 113 -2.20 -10.32 -5.12
CA TYR A 113 -1.91 -9.97 -3.73
C TYR A 113 -0.52 -9.38 -3.59
N MET A 114 -0.41 -8.19 -2.98
CA MET A 114 0.89 -7.61 -2.66
C MET A 114 1.44 -8.21 -1.37
N THR A 115 2.22 -9.28 -1.51
CA THR A 115 3.00 -9.80 -0.39
C THR A 115 4.17 -8.88 -0.09
N LEU A 116 4.18 -8.27 1.09
CA LEU A 116 5.43 -7.85 1.75
C LEU A 116 5.67 -8.76 2.95
N PHE A 117 6.04 -9.99 2.61
CA PHE A 117 6.31 -11.15 3.47
C PHE A 117 5.14 -11.56 4.37
N GLY A 118 4.76 -12.84 4.22
CA GLY A 118 3.54 -13.43 4.77
C GLY A 118 3.29 -13.18 6.26
N THR A 119 2.07 -12.77 6.55
CA THR A 119 1.13 -13.34 7.54
C THR A 119 -0.08 -12.39 7.60
N SER A 120 -1.25 -12.91 7.23
CA SER A 120 -2.61 -12.47 7.58
C SER A 120 -2.76 -11.02 8.11
N CYS A 121 -3.23 -10.16 7.20
CA CYS A 121 -4.16 -9.02 7.29
C CYS A 121 -4.06 -7.95 8.39
N ASP A 122 -3.42 -8.14 9.55
CA ASP A 122 -3.30 -7.06 10.56
C ASP A 122 -1.92 -6.37 10.57
N ARG A 123 -0.93 -6.90 9.85
CA ARG A 123 0.47 -6.40 9.86
C ARG A 123 1.07 -6.06 8.49
N THR A 124 0.36 -6.31 7.39
CA THR A 124 0.91 -6.23 6.03
C THR A 124 1.32 -4.81 5.64
N PHE A 125 0.56 -3.80 6.09
CA PHE A 125 0.80 -2.39 5.76
C PHE A 125 1.92 -1.74 6.60
N TYR A 126 2.02 -2.13 7.88
CA TYR A 126 3.19 -1.80 8.69
C TYR A 126 4.44 -2.44 8.12
N ARG A 127 4.36 -3.69 7.65
CA ARG A 127 5.48 -4.34 6.95
C ARG A 127 5.79 -3.68 5.61
N PHE A 128 4.79 -3.16 4.90
CA PHE A 128 4.99 -2.40 3.67
C PHE A 128 5.85 -1.16 3.94
N THR A 129 5.40 -0.28 4.83
CA THR A 129 6.12 0.95 5.19
C THR A 129 7.45 0.66 5.90
N PHE A 130 7.50 -0.34 6.79
CA PHE A 130 8.69 -0.70 7.56
C PHE A 130 9.79 -1.38 6.74
N ASN A 131 9.48 -2.45 6.00
CA ASN A 131 10.49 -3.13 5.19
C ASN A 131 11.02 -2.18 4.12
N TYR A 132 10.16 -1.32 3.59
CA TYR A 132 10.55 -0.37 2.56
C TYR A 132 11.44 0.76 3.08
N ALA A 133 11.06 1.42 4.18
CA ALA A 133 11.91 2.41 4.84
C ALA A 133 13.28 1.82 5.23
N HIS A 134 13.30 0.57 5.71
CA HIS A 134 14.53 -0.14 6.05
C HIS A 134 15.41 -0.43 4.83
N LEU A 135 14.84 -0.86 3.70
CA LEU A 135 15.57 -1.14 2.47
C LEU A 135 16.15 0.13 1.83
N GLN A 136 15.44 1.26 1.92
CA GLN A 136 15.94 2.56 1.49
C GLN A 136 17.09 3.06 2.36
N MET A 137 17.04 2.85 3.69
CA MET A 137 18.17 3.12 4.58
C MET A 137 19.42 2.28 4.24
N GLN A 138 19.25 1.11 3.61
CA GLN A 138 20.34 0.25 3.16
C GLN A 138 20.82 0.56 1.74
N GLY A 139 20.25 1.57 1.06
CA GLY A 139 20.61 1.93 -0.31
C GLY A 139 20.15 0.91 -1.36
N ILE A 140 19.16 0.07 -1.04
CA ILE A 140 18.68 -0.99 -1.93
C ILE A 140 17.49 -0.47 -2.75
N SER A 141 17.72 -0.18 -4.03
CA SER A 141 16.74 0.39 -4.96
C SER A 141 16.00 -0.62 -5.85
N SER A 142 16.28 -1.93 -5.73
CA SER A 142 15.75 -2.96 -6.62
C SER A 142 15.26 -4.22 -5.90
N ILE A 143 14.04 -4.67 -6.23
CA ILE A 143 13.40 -5.90 -5.72
C ILE A 143 14.28 -7.15 -5.88
N LYS A 144 15.14 -7.23 -6.91
CA LYS A 144 16.03 -8.38 -7.11
C LYS A 144 17.09 -8.50 -6.01
N SER A 145 17.54 -7.39 -5.43
CA SER A 145 18.51 -7.35 -4.32
C SER A 145 17.87 -7.69 -2.96
N VAL A 146 16.56 -7.39 -2.80
CA VAL A 146 15.79 -7.62 -1.57
C VAL A 146 15.70 -9.11 -1.18
N ARG A 147 15.75 -10.03 -2.16
CA ARG A 147 15.75 -11.49 -1.91
C ARG A 147 16.98 -11.95 -1.12
N ALA A 148 18.15 -11.33 -1.33
CA ALA A 148 19.40 -11.79 -0.73
C ALA A 148 19.59 -11.27 0.70
N THR A 149 19.22 -10.01 0.96
CA THR A 149 19.48 -9.36 2.26
C THR A 149 18.47 -9.78 3.34
N SER A 150 17.22 -10.09 2.97
CA SER A 150 16.16 -10.45 3.93
C SER A 150 16.24 -11.90 4.44
N LEU A 151 16.70 -12.84 3.61
CA LEU A 151 16.91 -14.24 4.01
C LEU A 151 17.95 -14.37 5.14
N HIS A 152 18.92 -13.46 5.18
CA HIS A 152 19.97 -13.44 6.21
C HIS A 152 19.52 -12.84 7.55
N PHE A 153 18.39 -12.11 7.56
CA PHE A 153 17.88 -11.43 8.76
C PHE A 153 16.77 -12.24 9.46
N CYS A 154 15.93 -12.95 8.70
CA CYS A 154 14.92 -13.86 9.26
C CYS A 154 15.52 -15.03 10.05
N THR A 155 16.77 -15.41 9.78
CA THR A 155 17.50 -16.43 10.56
C THR A 155 18.04 -15.91 11.89
N LYS A 156 18.19 -14.60 12.07
CA LYS A 156 18.71 -13.99 13.31
C LYS A 156 17.64 -13.57 14.31
N ILE A 157 16.39 -13.40 13.89
CA ILE A 157 15.27 -13.02 14.79
C ILE A 157 14.61 -14.26 15.41
N ASN A 158 14.88 -15.46 14.89
CA ASN A 158 14.41 -16.74 15.43
C ASN A 158 15.46 -17.48 16.29
N GLN A 159 16.44 -16.75 16.83
CA GLN A 159 17.40 -17.25 17.83
C GLN A 159 17.35 -16.38 19.08
#